data_AF-A0A6G1X631-F1
#
_entry.id   AF-A0A6G1X631-F1
#
_cell.length_a   1.000
_cell.length_b   1.000
_cell.length_c   1.000
_cell.angle_alpha   90.00
_cell.angle_beta   90.00
_cell.angle_gamma   90.00
#
_symmetry.space_group_name_H-M   'P 1'
#
loop_
_entity.id
_entity.type
_entity.pdbx_description
1 polymer ?
#
loop_
_entity_poly.entity_id
_entity_poly.type
_entity_poly.pdbx_seq_one_letter_code
_entity_poly.pdbx_strand_id
1 'polypeptide(L)'
;MTLKKFLLCFVVFLLMLTIPLSTYQDHNKSEAFSPRILQKGSSGDDVIELQARLQYLGFYKGKIDGLFGWGTYWAVRNFQKEFSLDIDGLVGEETKAKLRKASKYDKKWVYEQLRSGKEFTYYGGTSLDKQTKKKKQGTGGQSAQQQQAEQGQKQEANQGGGGEDTPPQPTSVNVPSGYSQNDIKLLANAVYGEARGESYVGQVAIAAVILNRVESPTFPNTVSGVIFEPRAFTAVSDGQIWLEPNDKARRAVMDALNGMDPSGNALYYFNPDTATSDWIWSRPQIKKIGKHIFCK
;
A
#
# COMPACT_ATOMS: atom_id res chain seq x y z
N MET A 1 -65.21 14.10 42.00
CA MET A 1 -64.38 13.50 40.92
C MET A 1 -63.02 14.15 40.98
N THR A 2 -62.04 13.39 41.44
CA THR A 2 -60.91 13.87 42.25
C THR A 2 -59.70 14.33 41.43
N LEU A 3 -59.06 15.38 41.92
CA LEU A 3 -57.77 15.98 41.51
C LEU A 3 -56.68 14.97 41.12
N LYS A 4 -56.75 13.73 41.63
CA LYS A 4 -55.96 12.57 41.22
C LYS A 4 -56.01 12.25 39.72
N LYS A 5 -57.13 12.51 39.01
CA LYS A 5 -57.23 12.27 37.57
C LYS A 5 -56.50 13.32 36.71
N PHE A 6 -56.37 14.55 37.22
CA PHE A 6 -55.66 15.61 36.50
C PHE A 6 -54.15 15.52 36.72
N LEU A 7 -53.72 15.16 37.93
CA LEU A 7 -52.31 14.90 38.25
C LEU A 7 -51.76 13.67 37.51
N LEU A 8 -52.58 12.63 37.31
CA LEU A 8 -52.21 11.44 36.55
C LEU A 8 -52.02 11.74 35.05
N CYS A 9 -52.82 12.64 34.46
CA CYS A 9 -52.64 13.04 33.07
C CYS A 9 -51.41 13.95 32.85
N PHE A 10 -51.03 14.78 33.84
CA PHE A 10 -49.88 15.66 33.72
C PHE A 10 -48.54 14.91 33.91
N VAL A 11 -48.50 13.90 34.79
CA VAL A 11 -47.31 13.06 35.01
C VAL A 11 -47.05 12.13 33.82
N VAL A 12 -48.09 11.65 33.13
CA VAL A 12 -47.95 10.85 31.90
C VAL A 12 -47.49 11.71 30.71
N PHE A 13 -47.87 12.99 30.66
CA PHE A 13 -47.39 13.92 29.63
C PHE A 13 -45.93 14.38 29.87
N LEU A 14 -45.50 14.48 31.13
CA LEU A 14 -44.11 14.79 31.49
C LEU A 14 -43.15 13.59 31.30
N LEU A 15 -43.66 12.36 31.33
CA LEU A 15 -42.90 11.12 31.06
C LEU A 15 -42.73 10.78 29.57
N MET A 16 -43.42 11.50 28.67
CA MET A 16 -43.25 11.39 27.21
C MET A 16 -42.24 12.38 26.63
N LEU A 17 -41.67 13.29 27.44
CA LEU A 17 -40.73 14.32 27.00
C LEU A 17 -39.26 14.03 27.33
N THR A 18 -38.95 12.82 27.79
CA THR A 18 -37.58 12.33 27.92
C THR A 18 -37.37 11.14 27.00
N ILE A 19 -37.57 11.34 25.70
CA ILE A 19 -36.86 10.51 24.73
C ILE A 19 -35.43 11.06 24.79
N PRO A 20 -34.43 10.33 25.33
CA PRO A 20 -33.06 10.74 25.09
C PRO A 20 -32.93 10.83 23.59
N LEU A 21 -32.54 12.02 23.11
CA LEU A 21 -32.09 12.21 21.74
C LEU A 21 -30.90 11.29 21.59
N SER A 22 -31.18 10.02 21.31
CA SER A 22 -30.22 9.05 20.86
C SER A 22 -29.67 9.76 19.65
N THR A 23 -28.43 10.21 19.75
CA THR A 23 -27.68 10.68 18.59
C THR A 23 -27.89 9.58 17.57
N TYR A 24 -28.72 9.87 16.57
CA TYR A 24 -28.85 9.00 15.42
C TYR A 24 -27.49 9.08 14.78
N GLN A 25 -26.61 8.19 15.21
CA GLN A 25 -25.31 8.01 14.63
C GLN A 25 -25.65 7.53 13.23
N ASP A 26 -25.55 8.45 12.28
CA ASP A 26 -25.86 8.20 10.89
C ASP A 26 -24.85 7.16 10.39
N HIS A 27 -25.19 5.88 10.56
CA HIS A 27 -24.40 4.74 10.13
C HIS A 27 -24.40 4.58 8.59
N ASN A 28 -24.95 5.56 7.86
CA ASN A 28 -24.93 5.61 6.40
C ASN A 28 -23.89 6.57 5.82
N LYS A 29 -22.85 6.96 6.57
CA LYS A 29 -21.58 7.24 5.89
C LYS A 29 -21.06 5.91 5.39
N SER A 30 -21.29 5.61 4.11
CA SER A 30 -20.51 4.59 3.41
C SER A 30 -19.05 4.90 3.71
N GLU A 31 -18.38 4.04 4.49
CA GLU A 31 -16.98 4.28 4.79
C GLU A 31 -16.21 4.24 3.47
N ALA A 32 -15.89 5.43 2.97
CA ALA A 32 -14.94 5.67 1.90
C ALA A 32 -13.58 5.21 2.40
N PHE A 33 -12.77 4.61 1.53
CA PHE A 33 -11.42 4.10 1.77
C PHE A 33 -11.16 3.53 3.18
N SER A 34 -10.86 2.24 3.29
CA SER A 34 -10.38 1.67 4.56
C SER A 34 -9.16 2.46 5.11
N PRO A 35 -8.89 2.45 6.42
CA PRO A 35 -7.79 3.23 7.00
C PRO A 35 -6.40 2.74 6.58
N ARG A 36 -6.27 1.51 6.07
CA ARG A 36 -4.98 0.93 5.66
C ARG A 36 -4.38 1.67 4.47
N ILE A 37 -3.06 1.78 4.41
CA ILE A 37 -2.37 2.31 3.23
C ILE A 37 -2.54 1.33 2.07
N LEU A 38 -2.95 1.82 0.89
CA LEU A 38 -3.01 0.97 -0.30
C LEU A 38 -1.72 1.12 -1.10
N GLN A 39 -1.22 -0.01 -1.59
CA GLN A 39 -0.01 -0.09 -2.40
C GLN A 39 -0.12 -1.24 -3.39
N LYS A 40 0.81 -1.31 -4.34
CA LYS A 40 0.90 -2.44 -5.27
C LYS A 40 0.89 -3.78 -4.51
N GLY A 41 0.01 -4.69 -4.93
CA GLY A 41 -0.26 -5.97 -4.26
C GLY A 41 -1.46 -5.94 -3.31
N SER A 42 -1.94 -4.75 -2.92
CA SER A 42 -3.20 -4.62 -2.18
C SER A 42 -4.37 -5.12 -3.03
N SER A 43 -5.38 -5.67 -2.38
CA SER A 43 -6.62 -6.07 -3.03
C SER A 43 -7.84 -5.87 -2.14
N GLY A 44 -9.00 -5.71 -2.76
CA GLY A 44 -10.30 -5.60 -2.08
C GLY A 44 -11.06 -4.32 -2.38
N ASP A 45 -12.08 -4.07 -1.56
CA ASP A 45 -13.11 -3.04 -1.79
C ASP A 45 -12.57 -1.61 -1.90
N ASP A 46 -11.51 -1.29 -1.15
CA ASP A 46 -10.85 0.01 -1.18
C ASP A 46 -9.96 0.21 -2.41
N VAL A 47 -9.43 -0.87 -2.98
CA VAL A 47 -8.74 -0.85 -4.28
C VAL A 47 -9.74 -0.66 -5.42
N ILE A 48 -10.95 -1.23 -5.31
CA ILE A 48 -12.06 -0.96 -6.24
C ILE A 48 -12.40 0.54 -6.22
N GLU A 49 -12.56 1.12 -5.04
CA GLU A 49 -12.79 2.56 -4.89
C GLU A 49 -11.64 3.38 -5.47
N LEU A 50 -10.38 3.01 -5.17
CA LEU A 50 -9.19 3.66 -5.72
C LEU A 50 -9.22 3.71 -7.25
N GLN A 51 -9.38 2.54 -7.88
CA GLN A 51 -9.41 2.39 -9.33
C GLN A 51 -10.58 3.18 -9.95
N ALA A 52 -11.76 3.16 -9.33
CA ALA A 52 -12.91 3.92 -9.78
C ALA A 52 -12.65 5.43 -9.72
N ARG A 53 -12.12 5.94 -8.61
CA ARG A 53 -11.82 7.38 -8.45
C ARG A 53 -10.71 7.85 -9.40
N LEU A 54 -9.66 7.05 -9.58
CA LEU A 54 -8.60 7.35 -10.55
C LEU A 54 -9.13 7.32 -11.99
N GLN A 55 -10.04 6.39 -12.31
CA GLN A 55 -10.69 6.34 -13.62
C GLN A 55 -11.63 7.53 -13.83
N TYR A 56 -12.37 7.94 -12.80
CA TYR A 56 -13.21 9.14 -12.84
C TYR A 56 -12.43 10.38 -13.24
N LEU A 57 -11.21 10.49 -12.71
CA LEU A 57 -10.27 11.58 -12.98
C LEU A 57 -9.45 11.39 -14.27
N GLY A 58 -9.57 10.24 -14.94
CA GLY A 58 -8.84 9.95 -16.18
C GLY A 58 -7.41 9.42 -16.02
N PHE A 59 -6.92 9.23 -14.78
CA PHE A 59 -5.58 8.67 -14.52
C PHE A 59 -5.50 7.16 -14.74
N TYR A 60 -6.63 6.45 -14.64
CA TYR A 60 -6.67 4.99 -14.76
C TYR A 60 -7.57 4.53 -15.91
N LYS A 61 -6.99 3.81 -16.88
CA LYS A 61 -7.70 3.28 -18.05
C LYS A 61 -7.94 1.77 -18.00
N GLY A 62 -7.49 1.12 -16.93
CA GLY A 62 -7.65 -0.32 -16.74
C GLY A 62 -9.04 -0.72 -16.26
N LYS A 63 -9.21 -2.03 -16.04
CA LYS A 63 -10.43 -2.60 -15.47
C LYS A 63 -10.49 -2.29 -13.98
N ILE A 64 -11.65 -1.91 -13.49
CA ILE A 64 -11.91 -1.86 -12.05
C ILE A 64 -12.12 -3.32 -11.61
N ASP A 65 -11.15 -3.89 -10.90
CA ASP A 65 -11.09 -5.30 -10.51
C ASP A 65 -10.69 -5.52 -9.06
N GLY A 66 -10.35 -4.44 -8.34
CA GLY A 66 -9.93 -4.52 -6.95
C GLY A 66 -8.53 -5.09 -6.75
N LEU A 67 -7.70 -5.16 -7.80
CA LEU A 67 -6.31 -5.61 -7.74
C LEU A 67 -5.35 -4.44 -7.98
N PHE A 68 -4.55 -4.09 -6.98
CA PHE A 68 -3.58 -3.00 -7.11
C PHE A 68 -2.35 -3.50 -7.86
N GLY A 69 -2.45 -3.59 -9.19
CA GLY A 69 -1.36 -3.94 -10.09
C GLY A 69 -0.53 -2.75 -10.56
N TRP A 70 0.36 -3.00 -11.52
CA TRP A 70 1.21 -1.96 -12.12
C TRP A 70 0.43 -0.81 -12.78
N GLY A 71 -0.72 -1.12 -13.40
CA GLY A 71 -1.57 -0.07 -13.99
C GLY A 71 -2.12 0.89 -12.92
N THR A 72 -2.52 0.36 -11.76
CA THR A 72 -3.00 1.18 -10.64
C THR A 72 -1.85 1.97 -10.01
N TYR A 73 -0.67 1.38 -9.87
CA TYR A 73 0.54 2.06 -9.39
C TYR A 73 0.89 3.29 -10.22
N TRP A 74 0.97 3.15 -11.54
CA TRP A 74 1.25 4.29 -12.41
C TRP A 74 0.14 5.34 -12.39
N ALA A 75 -1.12 4.93 -12.29
CA ALA A 75 -2.23 5.87 -12.15
C ALA A 75 -2.15 6.67 -10.84
N VAL A 76 -1.80 6.04 -9.72
CA VAL A 76 -1.58 6.72 -8.42
C VAL A 76 -0.44 7.72 -8.54
N ARG A 77 0.71 7.34 -9.09
CA ARG A 77 1.85 8.25 -9.23
C ARG A 77 1.54 9.44 -10.14
N ASN A 78 0.84 9.22 -11.25
CA ASN A 78 0.41 10.31 -12.13
C ASN A 78 -0.57 11.25 -11.42
N PHE A 79 -1.50 10.71 -10.63
CA PHE A 79 -2.40 11.50 -9.80
C PHE A 79 -1.63 12.30 -8.74
N GLN A 80 -0.71 11.68 -8.01
CA GLN A 80 0.14 12.34 -7.02
C GLN A 80 0.93 13.49 -7.64
N LYS A 81 1.54 13.25 -8.81
CA LYS A 81 2.26 14.26 -9.57
C LYS A 81 1.36 15.45 -9.95
N GLU A 82 0.19 15.20 -10.53
CA GLU A 82 -0.73 16.26 -10.96
C GLU A 82 -1.21 17.12 -9.79
N PHE A 83 -1.39 16.50 -8.63
CA PHE A 83 -1.94 17.16 -7.45
C PHE A 83 -0.86 17.64 -6.46
N SER A 84 0.41 17.64 -6.88
CA SER A 84 1.57 18.07 -6.09
C SER A 84 1.67 17.37 -4.73
N LEU A 85 1.41 16.05 -4.72
CA LEU A 85 1.62 15.16 -3.60
C LEU A 85 2.97 14.45 -3.72
N ASP A 86 3.41 13.81 -2.64
CA ASP A 86 4.56 12.90 -2.68
C ASP A 86 4.29 11.76 -3.69
N ILE A 87 5.20 11.61 -4.67
CA ILE A 87 5.03 10.69 -5.80
C ILE A 87 5.59 9.30 -5.45
N ASP A 88 5.16 8.75 -4.32
CA ASP A 88 5.67 7.50 -3.73
C ASP A 88 4.92 6.23 -4.21
N GLY A 89 3.75 6.40 -4.85
CA GLY A 89 2.87 5.32 -5.27
C GLY A 89 2.03 4.70 -4.14
N LEU A 90 2.02 5.32 -2.95
CA LEU A 90 1.25 4.91 -1.79
C LEU A 90 -0.03 5.73 -1.65
N VAL A 91 -1.12 5.05 -1.35
CA VAL A 91 -2.42 5.68 -1.13
C VAL A 91 -2.65 5.77 0.38
N GLY A 92 -1.93 6.71 1.00
CA GLY A 92 -2.12 7.14 2.38
C GLY A 92 -3.28 8.13 2.53
N GLU A 93 -3.49 8.65 3.75
CA GLU A 93 -4.66 9.51 4.05
C GLU A 93 -4.69 10.79 3.21
N GLU A 94 -3.54 11.42 2.96
CA GLU A 94 -3.49 12.62 2.12
C GLU A 94 -3.94 12.35 0.68
N THR A 95 -3.40 11.29 0.07
CA THR A 95 -3.79 10.85 -1.27
C THR A 95 -5.28 10.50 -1.33
N LYS A 96 -5.80 9.79 -0.31
CA LYS A 96 -7.23 9.46 -0.20
C LYS A 96 -8.11 10.70 -0.05
N ALA A 97 -7.73 11.63 0.81
CA ALA A 97 -8.45 12.88 1.01
C ALA A 97 -8.50 13.69 -0.31
N LYS A 98 -7.39 13.73 -1.04
CA LYS A 98 -7.34 14.40 -2.34
C LYS A 98 -8.21 13.71 -3.38
N LEU A 99 -8.17 12.37 -3.46
CA LEU A 99 -9.04 11.59 -4.34
C LEU A 99 -10.52 11.84 -4.01
N ARG A 100 -10.90 11.82 -2.73
CA ARG A 100 -12.27 12.11 -2.28
C ARG A 100 -12.73 13.51 -2.69
N LYS A 101 -11.86 14.51 -2.60
CA LYS A 101 -12.16 15.90 -2.97
C LYS A 101 -12.26 16.09 -4.50
N ALA A 102 -11.43 15.40 -5.27
CA ALA A 102 -11.34 15.59 -6.73
C ALA A 102 -12.34 14.74 -7.52
N SER A 103 -12.88 13.66 -6.94
CA SER A 103 -13.70 12.68 -7.67
C SER A 103 -15.05 12.40 -7.00
N LYS A 104 -16.00 11.91 -7.79
CA LYS A 104 -17.23 11.29 -7.28
C LYS A 104 -17.07 9.77 -7.28
N TYR A 105 -17.77 9.10 -6.38
CA TYR A 105 -17.78 7.64 -6.30
C TYR A 105 -19.15 7.12 -5.92
N ASP A 106 -19.79 6.40 -6.84
CA ASP A 106 -21.04 5.70 -6.64
C ASP A 106 -20.75 4.22 -6.38
N LYS A 107 -20.61 3.89 -5.09
CA LYS A 107 -20.32 2.52 -4.64
C LYS A 107 -21.39 1.55 -5.13
N LYS A 108 -22.67 1.91 -5.05
CA LYS A 108 -23.76 0.99 -5.41
C LYS A 108 -23.68 0.63 -6.88
N TRP A 109 -23.54 1.62 -7.76
CA TRP A 109 -23.49 1.41 -9.19
C TRP A 109 -22.25 0.61 -9.62
N VAL A 110 -21.06 0.94 -9.09
CA VAL A 110 -19.82 0.22 -9.43
C VAL A 110 -19.93 -1.27 -9.07
N TYR A 111 -20.42 -1.58 -7.86
CA TYR A 111 -20.60 -2.98 -7.45
C TYR A 111 -21.70 -3.71 -8.22
N GLU A 112 -22.75 -3.01 -8.65
CA GLU A 112 -23.76 -3.58 -9.54
C GLU A 112 -23.14 -3.99 -10.88
N GLN A 113 -22.29 -3.14 -11.47
CA GLN A 113 -21.61 -3.50 -12.72
C GLN A 113 -20.64 -4.66 -12.55
N LEU A 114 -19.87 -4.69 -11.45
CA LEU A 114 -18.98 -5.81 -11.11
C LEU A 114 -19.76 -7.14 -11.00
N ARG A 115 -20.89 -7.15 -10.29
CA ARG A 115 -21.75 -8.35 -10.16
C ARG A 115 -22.41 -8.76 -11.47
N SER A 116 -22.72 -7.81 -12.35
CA SER A 116 -23.31 -8.09 -13.66
C SER A 116 -22.35 -8.80 -14.62
N GLY A 117 -21.04 -8.75 -14.35
CA GLY A 117 -19.98 -9.31 -15.19
C GLY A 117 -19.78 -8.58 -16.53
N LYS A 118 -20.48 -7.46 -16.77
CA LYS A 118 -20.32 -6.66 -17.99
C LYS A 118 -19.05 -5.81 -17.91
N GLU A 119 -18.44 -5.55 -19.06
CA GLU A 119 -17.42 -4.50 -19.15
C GLU A 119 -18.07 -3.13 -18.96
N PHE A 120 -17.46 -2.32 -18.09
CA PHE A 120 -17.89 -0.97 -17.81
C PHE A 120 -16.70 -0.04 -17.58
N THR A 121 -16.97 1.26 -17.63
CA THR A 121 -16.03 2.32 -17.28
C THR A 121 -16.63 3.25 -16.22
N TYR A 122 -15.80 4.12 -15.63
CA TYR A 122 -16.22 5.07 -14.62
C TYR A 122 -15.57 6.46 -14.80
N TYR A 123 -15.64 7.05 -15.99
CA TYR A 123 -15.06 8.37 -16.29
C TYR A 123 -15.99 9.52 -15.89
N GLY A 124 -15.43 10.57 -15.28
CA GLY A 124 -16.16 11.80 -15.00
C GLY A 124 -16.67 12.48 -16.27
N GLY A 125 -17.84 13.10 -16.19
CA GLY A 125 -18.48 13.79 -17.33
C GLY A 125 -19.19 12.86 -18.32
N THR A 126 -19.11 11.54 -18.17
CA THR A 126 -19.88 10.58 -18.98
C THR A 126 -21.09 10.06 -18.18
N SER A 127 -22.27 9.99 -18.80
CA SER A 127 -23.47 9.48 -18.14
C SER A 127 -23.39 7.97 -17.90
N LEU A 128 -23.82 7.49 -16.74
CA LEU A 128 -23.62 6.10 -16.29
C LEU A 128 -24.23 5.06 -17.26
N ASP A 129 -25.34 5.40 -17.92
CA ASP A 129 -26.00 4.57 -18.94
C ASP A 129 -25.10 4.29 -20.15
N LYS A 130 -24.19 5.21 -20.49
CA LYS A 130 -23.24 5.08 -21.61
C LYS A 130 -21.96 4.36 -21.22
N GLN A 131 -21.74 4.09 -19.94
CA GLN A 131 -20.50 3.48 -19.45
C GLN A 131 -20.56 1.96 -19.33
N THR A 132 -21.59 1.33 -19.91
CA THR A 132 -21.73 -0.14 -19.94
C THR A 132 -21.75 -0.62 -21.39
N LYS A 133 -20.98 -1.65 -21.72
CA LYS A 133 -21.07 -2.27 -23.06
C LYS A 133 -22.30 -3.19 -23.14
N LYS A 134 -23.08 -3.08 -24.21
CA LYS A 134 -24.14 -4.05 -24.53
C LYS A 134 -23.49 -5.43 -24.77
N LYS A 135 -24.08 -6.48 -24.19
CA LYS A 135 -23.62 -7.87 -24.31
C LYS A 135 -23.54 -8.26 -25.79
N LYS A 136 -22.36 -8.59 -26.32
CA LYS A 136 -22.26 -9.31 -27.59
C LYS A 136 -22.82 -10.71 -27.35
N GLN A 137 -23.88 -11.06 -28.06
CA GLN A 137 -24.45 -12.41 -28.06
C GLN A 137 -23.51 -13.29 -28.90
N GLY A 138 -22.51 -13.88 -28.23
CA GLY A 138 -21.61 -14.86 -28.81
C GLY A 138 -22.07 -16.27 -28.46
N THR A 139 -22.42 -17.02 -29.49
CA THR A 139 -22.73 -18.45 -29.50
C THR A 139 -21.51 -19.30 -29.10
N GLY A 140 -21.77 -20.33 -28.27
CA GLY A 140 -21.08 -21.62 -28.31
C GLY A 140 -19.66 -21.71 -27.72
N GLY A 141 -19.54 -22.36 -26.56
CA GLY A 141 -18.27 -22.84 -26.03
C GLY A 141 -18.40 -23.38 -24.61
N GLN A 142 -18.88 -24.61 -24.45
CA GLN A 142 -18.88 -25.35 -23.19
C GLN A 142 -17.49 -25.90 -22.84
N SER A 143 -17.34 -26.15 -21.52
CA SER A 143 -16.43 -27.06 -20.80
C SER A 143 -14.95 -26.70 -20.60
N ALA A 144 -14.59 -26.41 -19.35
CA ALA A 144 -13.88 -27.34 -18.43
C ALA A 144 -13.72 -26.66 -17.05
N GLN A 145 -14.63 -26.92 -16.09
CA GLN A 145 -14.42 -27.77 -14.89
C GLN A 145 -13.15 -27.42 -14.09
N GLN A 146 -13.22 -26.87 -12.88
CA GLN A 146 -13.77 -27.47 -11.65
C GLN A 146 -12.99 -28.73 -11.23
N GLN A 147 -11.89 -28.49 -10.49
CA GLN A 147 -11.08 -29.35 -9.62
C GLN A 147 -9.96 -28.39 -9.14
N GLN A 148 -9.75 -28.04 -7.87
CA GLN A 148 -9.47 -28.87 -6.72
C GLN A 148 -9.63 -27.98 -5.47
N ALA A 149 -10.57 -28.33 -4.61
CA ALA A 149 -10.53 -28.04 -3.18
C ALA A 149 -10.57 -29.40 -2.48
N GLU A 150 -9.94 -29.50 -1.31
CA GLU A 150 -9.80 -30.67 -0.43
C GLU A 150 -8.50 -31.49 -0.57
N GLN A 151 -7.51 -31.11 0.26
CA GLN A 151 -6.56 -31.95 1.02
C GLN A 151 -5.64 -30.97 1.78
N GLY A 152 -5.52 -30.94 3.11
CA GLY A 152 -6.09 -31.77 4.16
C GLY A 152 -5.98 -31.08 5.53
N GLN A 153 -6.85 -31.51 6.45
CA GLN A 153 -6.69 -31.34 7.89
C GLN A 153 -5.98 -32.56 8.46
N LYS A 154 -4.96 -32.34 9.32
CA LYS A 154 -4.81 -32.90 10.69
C LYS A 154 -3.34 -33.00 11.13
N GLN A 155 -3.02 -32.29 12.21
CA GLN A 155 -2.34 -32.74 13.45
C GLN A 155 -2.27 -31.50 14.37
N GLU A 156 -3.17 -31.33 15.36
CA GLU A 156 -3.04 -31.76 16.77
C GLU A 156 -1.67 -31.47 17.40
N ALA A 157 -1.49 -31.02 18.63
CA ALA A 157 -2.27 -30.33 19.67
C ALA A 157 -1.27 -30.12 20.80
N ASN A 158 -1.17 -28.92 21.41
CA ASN A 158 -0.95 -28.86 22.86
C ASN A 158 -1.35 -27.49 23.47
N GLN A 159 -1.89 -27.61 24.67
CA GLN A 159 -2.50 -26.66 25.61
C GLN A 159 -1.62 -25.43 25.94
N GLY A 160 -2.11 -24.28 26.40
CA GLY A 160 -3.43 -23.83 26.84
C GLY A 160 -3.29 -22.45 27.52
N GLY A 161 -4.42 -21.83 27.90
CA GLY A 161 -4.47 -20.65 28.80
C GLY A 161 -5.12 -19.42 28.18
N GLY A 162 -6.25 -19.00 28.74
CA GLY A 162 -7.11 -17.94 28.21
C GLY A 162 -6.64 -16.51 28.45
N GLY A 163 -7.14 -15.62 27.59
CA GLY A 163 -7.01 -14.17 27.67
C GLY A 163 -7.69 -13.57 26.43
N GLU A 164 -8.48 -12.52 26.60
CA GLU A 164 -9.20 -11.83 25.52
C GLU A 164 -8.24 -11.28 24.45
N ASP A 165 -8.20 -11.91 23.27
CA ASP A 165 -7.37 -11.45 22.15
C ASP A 165 -8.13 -10.43 21.29
N THR A 166 -7.88 -9.16 21.56
CA THR A 166 -8.01 -8.09 20.56
C THR A 166 -6.85 -8.25 19.56
N PRO A 167 -7.07 -8.23 18.23
CA PRO A 167 -5.95 -8.27 17.27
C PRO A 167 -5.00 -7.10 17.55
N PRO A 168 -3.67 -7.32 17.58
CA PRO A 168 -2.72 -6.27 17.86
C PRO A 168 -2.84 -5.18 16.79
N GLN A 169 -3.24 -3.99 17.23
CA GLN A 169 -3.11 -2.76 16.48
C GLN A 169 -1.61 -2.59 16.11
N PRO A 170 -1.26 -2.19 14.88
CA PRO A 170 0.13 -1.97 14.51
C PRO A 170 0.71 -0.87 15.39
N THR A 171 1.53 -1.25 16.37
CA THR A 171 2.23 -0.31 17.24
C THR A 171 3.21 0.49 16.40
N SER A 172 3.06 1.81 16.43
CA SER A 172 4.00 2.76 15.83
C SER A 172 5.38 2.57 16.45
N VAL A 173 6.22 1.75 15.81
CA VAL A 173 7.66 1.73 16.08
C VAL A 173 8.13 3.15 15.80
N ASN A 174 8.81 3.78 16.75
CA ASN A 174 9.40 5.12 16.63
C ASN A 174 10.31 5.14 15.38
N VAL A 175 9.78 5.57 14.24
CA VAL A 175 10.52 5.70 12.99
C VAL A 175 11.18 7.07 12.95
N PRO A 176 12.44 7.16 12.51
CA PRO A 176 13.09 8.45 12.28
C PRO A 176 12.21 9.38 11.45
N SER A 177 12.11 10.65 11.84
CA SER A 177 11.26 11.64 11.16
C SER A 177 11.60 11.70 9.67
N GLY A 178 10.60 11.53 8.81
CA GLY A 178 10.76 11.58 7.34
C GLY A 178 10.67 10.23 6.63
N TYR A 179 10.58 9.10 7.35
CA TYR A 179 10.43 7.77 6.75
C TYR A 179 9.21 7.03 7.28
N SER A 180 8.40 6.45 6.40
CA SER A 180 7.26 5.63 6.76
C SER A 180 7.69 4.20 7.12
N GLN A 181 6.85 3.44 7.83
CA GLN A 181 7.09 2.01 8.06
C GLN A 181 7.26 1.21 6.75
N ASN A 182 6.61 1.64 5.68
CA ASN A 182 6.76 1.01 4.38
C ASN A 182 8.14 1.32 3.75
N ASP A 183 8.67 2.53 3.95
CA ASP A 183 10.04 2.84 3.52
C ASP A 183 11.04 1.95 4.23
N ILE A 184 10.87 1.75 5.54
CA ILE A 184 11.71 0.83 6.32
C ILE A 184 11.61 -0.59 5.77
N LYS A 185 10.41 -1.06 5.44
CA LYS A 185 10.19 -2.39 4.85
C LYS A 185 10.87 -2.53 3.50
N LEU A 186 10.68 -1.56 2.60
CA LEU A 186 11.30 -1.56 1.27
C LEU A 186 12.83 -1.52 1.38
N LEU A 187 13.38 -0.62 2.20
CA LEU A 187 14.82 -0.53 2.47
C LEU A 187 15.36 -1.86 2.98
N ALA A 188 14.73 -2.44 4.00
CA ALA A 188 15.21 -3.67 4.61
C ALA A 188 15.19 -4.85 3.64
N ASN A 189 14.16 -4.97 2.81
CA ASN A 189 14.09 -6.02 1.79
C ASN A 189 15.09 -5.80 0.64
N ALA A 190 15.31 -4.55 0.22
CA ALA A 190 16.35 -4.22 -0.75
C ALA A 190 17.74 -4.57 -0.20
N VAL A 191 18.07 -4.10 1.02
CA VAL A 191 19.33 -4.42 1.71
C VAL A 191 19.52 -5.92 1.88
N TYR A 192 18.45 -6.64 2.22
CA TYR A 192 18.52 -8.09 2.36
C TYR A 192 18.82 -8.76 1.02
N GLY A 193 18.18 -8.36 -0.08
CA GLY A 193 18.47 -8.90 -1.41
C GLY A 193 19.92 -8.70 -1.83
N GLU A 194 20.47 -7.52 -1.56
CA GLU A 194 21.81 -7.13 -2.00
C GLU A 194 22.94 -7.63 -1.08
N ALA A 195 22.67 -7.82 0.21
CA ALA A 195 23.69 -8.11 1.23
C ALA A 195 23.31 -9.27 2.16
N ARG A 196 22.49 -10.22 1.68
CA ARG A 196 22.25 -11.48 2.40
C ARG A 196 23.57 -12.24 2.55
N GLY A 197 23.90 -12.61 3.79
CA GLY A 197 25.15 -13.31 4.11
C GLY A 197 26.37 -12.41 4.29
N GLU A 198 26.26 -11.11 4.00
CA GLU A 198 27.35 -10.16 4.27
C GLU A 198 27.45 -9.81 5.77
N SER A 199 28.57 -9.17 6.13
CA SER A 199 28.78 -8.61 7.47
C SER A 199 27.71 -7.58 7.82
N TYR A 200 27.46 -7.33 9.11
CA TYR A 200 26.49 -6.31 9.52
C TYR A 200 26.86 -4.93 8.96
N VAL A 201 28.15 -4.57 9.03
CA VAL A 201 28.68 -3.32 8.45
C VAL A 201 28.42 -3.24 6.95
N GLY A 202 28.51 -4.36 6.21
CA GLY A 202 28.16 -4.42 4.80
C GLY A 202 26.67 -4.13 4.54
N GLN A 203 25.77 -4.64 5.38
CA GLN A 203 24.33 -4.34 5.27
C GLN A 203 24.03 -2.87 5.56
N VAL A 204 24.67 -2.29 6.58
CA VAL A 204 24.55 -0.84 6.86
C VAL A 204 25.09 -0.02 5.70
N ALA A 205 26.21 -0.44 5.07
CA ALA A 205 26.78 0.26 3.92
C ALA A 205 25.83 0.30 2.72
N ILE A 206 25.12 -0.80 2.42
CA ILE A 206 24.11 -0.82 1.34
C ILE A 206 22.92 0.08 1.71
N ALA A 207 22.45 0.03 2.95
CA ALA A 207 21.38 0.91 3.41
C ALA A 207 21.77 2.39 3.24
N ALA A 208 22.98 2.76 3.66
CA ALA A 208 23.51 4.11 3.51
C ALA A 208 23.60 4.54 2.03
N VAL A 209 24.01 3.66 1.11
CA VAL A 209 24.00 3.98 -0.33
C VAL A 209 22.59 4.33 -0.82
N ILE A 210 21.56 3.61 -0.37
CA ILE A 210 20.17 3.93 -0.76
C ILE A 210 19.80 5.33 -0.26
N LEU A 211 20.14 5.66 0.99
CA LEU A 211 19.87 6.98 1.56
C LEU A 211 20.67 8.10 0.86
N ASN A 212 21.94 7.86 0.55
CA ASN A 212 22.77 8.79 -0.21
C ASN A 212 22.20 9.07 -1.61
N ARG A 213 21.56 8.07 -2.23
CA ARG A 213 20.82 8.27 -3.49
C ARG A 213 19.58 9.13 -3.27
N VAL A 214 18.79 8.90 -2.22
CA VAL A 214 17.62 9.73 -1.90
C VAL A 214 18.02 11.20 -1.70
N GLU A 215 19.19 11.46 -1.12
CA GLU A 215 19.72 12.82 -0.90
C GLU A 215 20.39 13.44 -2.14
N SER A 216 20.78 12.62 -3.11
CA SER A 216 21.51 13.08 -4.28
C SER A 216 20.57 13.66 -5.36
N PRO A 217 20.90 14.81 -5.97
CA PRO A 217 20.10 15.38 -7.05
C PRO A 217 20.13 14.55 -8.34
N THR A 218 21.00 13.54 -8.44
CA THR A 218 21.11 12.68 -9.63
C THR A 218 20.16 11.48 -9.61
N PHE A 219 19.47 11.25 -8.50
CA PHE A 219 18.57 10.11 -8.30
C PHE A 219 17.18 10.60 -7.88
N PRO A 220 16.16 9.73 -7.89
CA PRO A 220 14.88 10.04 -7.29
C PRO A 220 15.03 10.39 -5.80
N ASN A 221 14.30 11.39 -5.34
CA ASN A 221 14.35 11.92 -3.98
C ASN A 221 13.43 11.20 -2.99
N THR A 222 13.08 9.93 -3.25
CA THR A 222 12.25 9.11 -2.37
C THR A 222 12.79 7.68 -2.32
N VAL A 223 12.63 6.99 -1.18
CA VAL A 223 13.06 5.59 -1.01
C VAL A 223 12.47 4.69 -2.09
N SER A 224 11.15 4.78 -2.30
CA SER A 224 10.44 4.06 -3.35
C SER A 224 11.03 4.37 -4.74
N GLY A 225 11.27 5.66 -5.03
CA GLY A 225 11.86 6.07 -6.30
C GLY A 225 13.22 5.43 -6.56
N VAL A 226 14.11 5.44 -5.57
CA VAL A 226 15.45 4.83 -5.67
C VAL A 226 15.35 3.31 -5.82
N ILE A 227 14.52 2.66 -5.01
CA ILE A 227 14.42 1.19 -4.99
C ILE A 227 13.83 0.64 -6.29
N PHE A 228 12.86 1.34 -6.88
CA PHE A 228 12.18 0.90 -8.10
C PHE A 228 12.82 1.40 -9.40
N GLU A 229 13.99 2.04 -9.33
CA GLU A 229 14.78 2.33 -10.53
C GLU A 229 15.10 1.02 -11.29
N PRO A 230 14.94 1.00 -12.63
CA PRO A 230 15.11 -0.22 -13.41
C PRO A 230 16.47 -0.90 -13.16
N ARG A 231 16.42 -2.16 -12.69
CA ARG A 231 17.59 -3.02 -12.40
C ARG A 231 18.49 -2.51 -11.26
N ALA A 232 18.00 -1.61 -10.40
CA ALA A 232 18.79 -1.10 -9.28
C ALA A 232 18.94 -2.11 -8.13
N PHE A 233 17.90 -2.94 -7.89
CA PHE A 233 17.87 -3.90 -6.78
C PHE A 233 17.25 -5.24 -7.21
N THR A 234 17.94 -6.34 -6.92
CA THR A 234 17.53 -7.72 -7.23
C THR A 234 16.24 -8.12 -6.50
N ALA A 235 16.04 -7.65 -5.27
CA ALA A 235 14.82 -7.92 -4.50
C ALA A 235 13.53 -7.48 -5.22
N VAL A 236 13.61 -6.48 -6.11
CA VAL A 236 12.47 -6.03 -6.92
C VAL A 236 12.17 -7.03 -8.04
N SER A 237 13.18 -7.46 -8.80
CA SER A 237 13.00 -8.44 -9.88
C SER A 237 12.57 -9.80 -9.36
N ASP A 238 13.06 -10.19 -8.19
CA ASP A 238 12.85 -11.51 -7.60
C ASP A 238 11.56 -11.58 -6.76
N GLY A 239 10.78 -10.48 -6.73
CA GLY A 239 9.52 -10.36 -5.99
C GLY A 239 9.67 -10.32 -4.46
N GLN A 240 10.90 -10.36 -3.94
CA GLN A 240 11.20 -10.40 -2.51
C GLN A 240 10.93 -9.06 -1.79
N ILE A 241 10.80 -7.96 -2.54
CA ILE A 241 10.65 -6.61 -1.98
C ILE A 241 9.40 -6.43 -1.09
N TRP A 242 8.41 -7.34 -1.17
CA TRP A 242 7.16 -7.25 -0.42
C TRP A 242 7.07 -8.18 0.80
N LEU A 243 8.08 -9.01 1.04
CA LEU A 243 8.11 -9.99 2.13
C LEU A 243 8.30 -9.33 3.50
N GLU A 244 8.10 -10.09 4.57
CA GLU A 244 8.44 -9.63 5.90
C GLU A 244 9.95 -9.37 6.03
N PRO A 245 10.38 -8.18 6.48
CA PRO A 245 11.80 -7.85 6.57
C PRO A 245 12.59 -8.80 7.46
N ASN A 246 13.79 -9.13 7.00
CA ASN A 246 14.77 -9.75 7.88
C ASN A 246 15.20 -8.78 9.00
N ASP A 247 15.16 -9.23 10.26
CA ASP A 247 15.48 -8.38 11.41
C ASP A 247 16.89 -7.76 11.37
N LYS A 248 17.89 -8.49 10.85
CA LYS A 248 19.25 -7.97 10.74
C LYS A 248 19.31 -6.84 9.72
N ALA A 249 18.69 -7.02 8.56
CA ALA A 249 18.61 -5.98 7.53
C ALA A 249 17.79 -4.76 8.02
N ARG A 250 16.68 -5.00 8.72
CA ARG A 250 15.87 -3.93 9.33
C ARG A 250 16.66 -3.11 10.34
N ARG A 251 17.45 -3.75 11.21
CA ARG A 251 18.35 -3.02 12.14
C ARG A 251 19.42 -2.24 11.41
N ALA A 252 20.03 -2.81 10.36
CA ALA A 252 21.02 -2.11 9.56
C ALA A 252 20.46 -0.85 8.88
N VAL A 253 19.20 -0.90 8.42
CA VAL A 253 18.47 0.27 7.91
C VAL A 253 18.28 1.32 8.98
N MET A 254 17.86 0.93 10.19
CA MET A 254 17.69 1.89 11.29
C MET A 254 19.01 2.56 11.68
N ASP A 255 20.12 1.82 11.69
CA ASP A 255 21.44 2.40 11.98
C ASP A 255 21.88 3.39 10.90
N ALA A 256 21.62 3.08 9.62
CA ALA A 256 21.90 4.02 8.54
C ALA A 256 21.05 5.29 8.63
N LEU A 257 19.75 5.16 8.94
CA LEU A 257 18.86 6.30 9.18
C LEU A 257 19.27 7.15 10.39
N ASN A 258 19.94 6.54 11.38
CA ASN A 258 20.53 7.24 12.51
C ASN A 258 21.90 7.88 12.18
N GLY A 259 22.28 7.92 10.89
CA GLY A 259 23.47 8.61 10.39
C GLY A 259 24.70 7.72 10.21
N MET A 260 24.59 6.41 10.37
CA MET A 260 25.73 5.51 10.15
C MET A 260 25.96 5.27 8.66
N ASP A 261 27.01 5.87 8.10
CA ASP A 261 27.46 5.60 6.73
C ASP A 261 28.90 5.05 6.68
N PRO A 262 29.07 3.71 6.76
CA PRO A 262 30.39 3.09 6.60
C PRO A 262 30.90 3.13 5.16
N SER A 263 30.05 3.39 4.16
CA SER A 263 30.42 3.42 2.74
C SER A 263 31.28 4.64 2.39
N GLY A 264 31.14 5.74 3.14
CA GLY A 264 31.87 6.99 2.92
C GLY A 264 31.22 7.89 1.86
N ASN A 265 29.90 8.06 1.97
CA ASN A 265 29.03 8.78 1.04
C ASN A 265 29.09 8.20 -0.39
N ALA A 266 29.03 6.86 -0.49
CA ALA A 266 29.01 6.17 -1.77
C ALA A 266 27.61 6.24 -2.40
N LEU A 267 27.57 6.29 -3.73
CA LEU A 267 26.33 6.25 -4.54
C LEU A 267 26.19 4.93 -5.30
N TYR A 268 27.29 4.20 -5.45
CA TYR A 268 27.35 2.94 -6.17
C TYR A 268 28.11 1.89 -5.37
N TYR A 269 27.85 0.63 -5.68
CA TYR A 269 28.64 -0.49 -5.22
C TYR A 269 28.63 -1.61 -6.27
N PHE A 270 29.61 -2.49 -6.22
CA PHE A 270 29.65 -3.68 -7.06
C PHE A 270 30.47 -4.79 -6.42
N ASN A 271 30.19 -6.03 -6.81
CA ASN A 271 31.04 -7.16 -6.50
C ASN A 271 32.11 -7.32 -7.60
N PRO A 272 33.41 -7.13 -7.31
CA PRO A 272 34.47 -7.22 -8.31
C PRO A 272 34.61 -8.61 -8.93
N ASP A 273 34.11 -9.66 -8.27
CA ASP A 273 34.19 -11.03 -8.77
C ASP A 273 33.14 -11.31 -9.85
N THR A 274 32.07 -10.52 -9.92
CA THR A 274 30.92 -10.75 -10.83
C THR A 274 30.58 -9.55 -11.71
N ALA A 275 31.13 -8.37 -11.45
CA ALA A 275 30.81 -7.16 -12.19
C ALA A 275 31.47 -7.13 -13.57
N THR A 276 30.63 -7.00 -14.61
CA THR A 276 31.05 -6.98 -16.01
C THR A 276 30.97 -5.60 -16.68
N SER A 277 30.49 -4.58 -15.97
CA SER A 277 30.28 -3.24 -16.53
C SER A 277 31.55 -2.38 -16.47
N ASP A 278 32.17 -2.06 -17.60
CA ASP A 278 33.35 -1.16 -17.63
C ASP A 278 33.08 0.19 -16.96
N TRP A 279 31.85 0.68 -17.09
CA TRP A 279 31.43 1.92 -16.45
C TRP A 279 31.55 1.87 -14.92
N ILE A 280 31.19 0.75 -14.27
CA ILE A 280 31.28 0.67 -12.79
C ILE A 280 32.73 0.64 -12.32
N TRP A 281 33.62 0.01 -13.09
CA TRP A 281 35.05 -0.03 -12.82
C TRP A 281 35.72 1.34 -12.98
N SER A 282 35.16 2.22 -13.83
CA SER A 282 35.65 3.60 -13.99
C SER A 282 35.31 4.53 -12.82
N ARG A 283 34.40 4.14 -11.93
CA ARG A 283 33.96 4.99 -10.82
C ARG A 283 35.07 5.13 -9.76
N PRO A 284 35.26 6.31 -9.15
CA PRO A 284 36.21 6.49 -8.06
C PRO A 284 35.87 5.56 -6.89
N GLN A 285 36.75 4.58 -6.63
CA GLN A 285 36.57 3.58 -5.59
C GLN A 285 36.93 4.19 -4.23
N ILE A 286 36.04 4.04 -3.25
CA ILE A 286 36.23 4.55 -1.89
C ILE A 286 36.88 3.48 -1.02
N LYS A 287 36.24 2.31 -0.92
CA LYS A 287 36.70 1.18 -0.09
C LYS A 287 35.97 -0.12 -0.44
N LYS A 288 36.46 -1.24 0.08
CA LYS A 288 35.80 -2.55 0.01
C LYS A 288 35.27 -2.95 1.40
N ILE A 289 34.01 -3.39 1.48
CA ILE A 289 33.41 -3.97 2.68
C ILE A 289 32.77 -5.30 2.27
N GLY A 290 33.27 -6.40 2.84
CA GLY A 290 32.84 -7.73 2.41
C GLY A 290 33.13 -7.95 0.92
N LYS A 291 32.10 -8.36 0.17
CA LYS A 291 32.22 -8.57 -1.28
C LYS A 291 32.07 -7.30 -2.10
N HIS A 292 31.61 -6.20 -1.52
CA HIS A 292 31.28 -4.98 -2.27
C HIS A 292 32.40 -3.95 -2.22
N ILE A 293 32.78 -3.43 -3.40
CA ILE A 293 33.52 -2.18 -3.55
C ILE A 293 32.49 -1.05 -3.65
N PHE A 294 32.66 0.00 -2.85
CA PHE A 294 31.79 1.19 -2.80
C PHE A 294 32.44 2.36 -3.53
N CYS A 295 31.67 3.11 -4.31
CA CYS A 295 32.16 4.14 -5.22
C CYS A 295 31.29 5.40 -5.23
N LYS A 296 31.89 6.51 -5.68
CA LYS A 296 31.17 7.76 -6.02
C LYS A 296 30.69 7.77 -7.46
#